data_AF-A0A7W1KW88-F1
#
_entry.id   AF-A0A7W1KW88-F1
#
_cell.length_a   1.000
_cell.length_b   1.000
_cell.length_c   1.000
_cell.angle_alpha   90.00
_cell.angle_beta   90.00
_cell.angle_gamma   90.00
#
_symmetry.space_group_name_H-M   'P 1'
#
loop_
_entity.id
_entity.type
_entity.pdbx_description
1 polymer ?
#
loop_
_entity_poly.entity_id
_entity_poly.type
_entity_poly.pdbx_seq_one_letter_code
_entity_poly.pdbx_strand_id
1 'polypeptide(L)'
;MPEQEKHNVEDSSSSIYWRDEILQVMYWMTGEGLGREFAVADLQKFLQAEESALLENLALMADGGLLESSGEKYALTALGQKEGGRRFADEFEEMLKPGHFECDEPDCDCHDPESVEGVCKHLSPLM
;
A
#
# COMPACT_ATOMS: atom_id res chain seq x y z
N MET A 1 -35.95 -9.42 -24.75
CA MET A 1 -35.42 -10.30 -23.69
C MET A 1 -34.01 -9.81 -23.44
N PRO A 2 -33.67 -9.24 -22.27
CA PRO A 2 -32.30 -8.77 -22.05
C PRO A 2 -31.42 -9.96 -21.63
N GLU A 3 -30.34 -10.16 -22.40
CA GLU A 3 -29.20 -10.99 -22.04
C GLU A 3 -28.64 -10.56 -20.67
N GLN A 4 -28.55 -11.52 -19.77
CA GLN A 4 -27.87 -11.37 -18.48
C GLN A 4 -26.37 -11.50 -18.76
N GLU A 5 -25.71 -10.35 -18.89
CA GLU A 5 -24.25 -10.25 -18.89
C GLU A 5 -23.77 -10.52 -17.46
N LYS A 6 -23.27 -11.74 -17.27
CA LYS A 6 -22.65 -12.26 -16.06
C LYS A 6 -21.35 -11.51 -15.81
N HIS A 7 -21.46 -10.39 -15.13
CA HIS A 7 -20.31 -9.67 -14.58
C HIS A 7 -19.78 -10.48 -13.39
N ASN A 8 -18.65 -11.15 -13.61
CA ASN A 8 -17.89 -11.84 -12.58
C ASN A 8 -17.26 -10.77 -11.67
N VAL A 9 -18.00 -10.32 -10.66
CA VAL A 9 -17.47 -9.43 -9.62
C VAL A 9 -16.61 -10.29 -8.71
N GLU A 10 -15.30 -10.15 -8.86
CA GLU A 10 -14.28 -10.71 -8.00
C GLU A 10 -14.64 -10.47 -6.53
N ASP A 11 -14.56 -11.53 -5.72
CA ASP A 11 -14.73 -11.50 -4.27
C ASP A 11 -13.54 -10.73 -3.64
N SER A 12 -13.57 -9.41 -3.82
CA SER A 12 -12.62 -8.43 -3.26
C SER A 12 -12.88 -8.15 -1.77
N SER A 13 -13.80 -8.88 -1.16
CA SER A 13 -14.15 -8.77 0.25
C SER A 13 -13.38 -9.79 1.10
N SER A 14 -12.18 -9.40 1.53
CA SER A 14 -11.86 -9.22 2.96
C SER A 14 -10.42 -9.56 3.32
N SER A 15 -9.88 -10.74 2.97
CA SER A 15 -8.59 -11.15 3.56
C SER A 15 -7.36 -10.46 2.96
N ILE A 16 -7.28 -10.33 1.63
CA ILE A 16 -6.11 -9.70 0.98
C ILE A 16 -6.10 -8.19 1.26
N TYR A 17 -7.26 -7.55 1.16
CA TYR A 17 -7.40 -6.12 1.46
C TYR A 17 -6.96 -5.81 2.90
N TRP A 18 -7.55 -6.48 3.90
CA TRP A 18 -7.20 -6.21 5.29
C TRP A 18 -5.76 -6.57 5.63
N ARG A 19 -5.20 -7.62 5.04
CA ARG A 19 -3.78 -7.93 5.19
C ARG A 19 -2.91 -6.76 4.73
N ASP A 20 -3.22 -6.21 3.56
CA ASP A 20 -2.43 -5.16 2.94
C ASP A 20 -2.54 -3.85 3.76
N GLU A 21 -3.74 -3.47 4.19
CA GLU A 21 -4.00 -2.34 5.10
C GLU A 21 -3.27 -2.48 6.45
N ILE A 22 -3.36 -3.67 7.08
CA ILE A 22 -2.68 -3.94 8.36
C ILE A 22 -1.16 -3.83 8.19
N LEU A 23 -0.60 -4.39 7.11
CA LEU A 23 0.85 -4.31 6.84
C LEU A 23 1.31 -2.87 6.65
N GLN A 24 0.58 -2.06 5.87
CA GLN A 24 0.90 -0.66 5.62
C GLN A 24 0.84 0.15 6.92
N VAL A 25 -0.23 0.03 7.70
CA VAL A 25 -0.39 0.76 8.97
C VAL A 25 0.69 0.37 9.97
N MET A 26 0.93 -0.93 10.19
CA MET A 26 1.98 -1.38 11.13
C MET A 26 3.38 -0.94 10.69
N TYR A 27 3.65 -0.94 9.37
CA TYR A 27 4.92 -0.48 8.82
C TYR A 27 5.11 1.01 9.08
N TRP A 28 4.09 1.82 8.75
CA TRP A 28 4.09 3.26 8.98
C TRP A 28 4.25 3.60 10.46
N MET A 29 3.45 2.99 11.36
CA MET A 29 3.54 3.22 12.80
C MET A 29 4.94 2.88 13.36
N THR A 30 5.57 1.82 12.83
CA THR A 30 6.93 1.44 13.22
C THR A 30 7.96 2.47 12.73
N GLY A 31 7.83 2.96 11.49
CA GLY A 31 8.69 3.97 10.90
C GLY A 31 8.62 5.32 11.62
N GLU A 32 7.44 5.71 12.09
CA GLU A 32 7.19 6.93 12.87
C GLU A 32 7.59 6.81 14.35
N GLY A 33 8.00 5.62 14.81
CA GLY A 33 8.40 5.39 16.19
C GLY A 33 7.23 5.32 17.19
N LEU A 34 6.02 5.02 16.73
CA LEU A 34 4.81 4.88 17.57
C LEU A 34 4.77 3.55 18.34
N GLY A 35 5.68 2.62 18.03
CA GLY A 35 5.79 1.33 18.68
C GLY A 35 6.40 0.29 17.77
N ARG A 36 6.53 -0.95 18.28
CA ARG A 36 6.92 -2.13 17.50
C ARG A 36 6.02 -3.34 17.72
N GLU A 37 5.17 -3.26 18.74
CA GLU A 37 4.20 -4.29 19.11
C GLU A 37 2.86 -3.60 19.30
N PHE A 38 1.84 -4.06 18.59
CA PHE A 38 0.54 -3.39 18.53
C PHE A 38 -0.57 -4.35 18.94
N ALA A 39 -1.50 -3.88 19.76
CA ALA A 39 -2.74 -4.58 20.03
C ALA A 39 -3.80 -4.21 18.97
N VAL A 40 -4.89 -4.97 18.89
CA VAL A 40 -6.00 -4.68 17.95
C VAL A 40 -6.53 -3.26 18.15
N ALA A 41 -6.68 -2.83 19.41
CA ALA A 41 -7.14 -1.49 19.76
C ALA A 41 -6.20 -0.37 19.26
N ASP A 42 -4.92 -0.66 19.03
CA ASP A 42 -4.00 0.32 18.43
C ASP A 42 -4.25 0.47 16.93
N LEU A 43 -4.51 -0.64 16.24
CA LEU A 43 -4.78 -0.65 14.80
C LEU A 43 -6.15 -0.05 14.47
N GLN A 44 -7.17 -0.25 15.30
CA GLN A 44 -8.50 0.33 15.13
C GLN A 44 -8.54 1.87 15.16
N LYS A 45 -7.48 2.52 15.68
CA LYS A 45 -7.37 3.98 15.63
C LYS A 45 -7.17 4.50 14.20
N PHE A 46 -6.69 3.63 13.30
CA PHE A 46 -6.34 3.96 11.92
C PHE A 46 -7.16 3.15 10.91
N LEU A 47 -7.56 1.93 11.27
CA LEU A 47 -8.35 1.04 10.43
C LEU A 47 -9.82 1.07 10.83
N GLN A 48 -10.70 1.30 9.86
CA GLN A 48 -12.16 1.22 10.03
C GLN A 48 -12.65 -0.23 9.91
N ALA A 49 -12.06 -1.12 10.71
CA ALA A 49 -12.33 -2.55 10.70
C ALA A 49 -13.00 -3.01 11.99
N GLU A 50 -13.92 -3.97 11.87
CA GLU A 50 -14.48 -4.69 13.01
C GLU A 50 -13.38 -5.46 13.75
N GLU A 51 -13.45 -5.49 15.09
CA GLU A 51 -12.43 -6.13 15.93
C GLU A 51 -12.21 -7.60 15.58
N SER A 52 -13.30 -8.33 15.33
CA SER A 52 -13.25 -9.75 14.94
C SER A 52 -12.53 -9.97 13.61
N ALA A 53 -12.74 -9.08 12.63
CA ALA A 53 -12.09 -9.16 11.33
C ALA A 53 -10.59 -8.86 11.45
N LEU A 54 -10.19 -7.90 12.29
CA LEU A 54 -8.77 -7.64 12.57
C LEU A 54 -8.12 -8.82 13.28
N LEU A 55 -8.75 -9.38 14.30
CA LEU A 55 -8.24 -10.55 15.03
C LEU A 55 -8.01 -11.74 14.10
N GLU A 56 -8.99 -12.04 13.23
CA GLU A 56 -8.87 -13.12 12.26
C GLU A 56 -7.70 -12.90 11.30
N ASN A 57 -7.59 -11.70 10.71
CA ASN A 57 -6.51 -11.40 9.78
C ASN A 57 -5.13 -11.38 10.46
N LEU A 58 -5.01 -10.83 11.67
CA LEU A 58 -3.75 -10.83 12.43
C LEU A 58 -3.30 -12.26 12.77
N ALA A 59 -4.23 -13.14 13.14
CA ALA A 59 -3.93 -14.55 13.38
C ALA A 59 -3.46 -15.26 12.10
N LEU A 60 -4.15 -15.05 10.97
CA LEU A 60 -3.74 -15.59 9.67
C LEU A 60 -2.38 -15.08 9.21
N MET A 61 -2.09 -13.80 9.43
CA MET A 61 -0.81 -13.19 9.10
C MET A 61 0.33 -13.69 9.99
N ALA A 62 0.06 -13.95 11.27
CA ALA A 62 1.02 -14.57 12.18
C ALA A 62 1.34 -16.01 11.77
N ASP A 63 0.32 -16.81 11.43
CA ASP A 63 0.50 -18.17 10.89
C ASP A 63 1.29 -18.15 9.56
N GLY A 64 1.04 -17.13 8.72
CA GLY A 64 1.77 -16.89 7.48
C GLY A 64 3.19 -16.31 7.63
N GLY A 65 3.67 -16.07 8.85
CA GLY A 65 5.02 -15.57 9.13
C GLY A 65 5.26 -14.09 8.81
N LEU A 66 4.21 -13.32 8.53
CA LEU A 66 4.29 -11.86 8.34
C LEU A 66 4.35 -11.14 9.69
N LEU A 67 3.74 -11.72 10.72
CA LEU A 67 3.71 -11.19 12.07
C LEU A 67 4.27 -12.19 13.08
N GLU A 68 4.84 -11.67 14.16
CA GLU A 68 5.09 -12.40 15.40
C GLU A 68 4.00 -12.04 16.40
N SER A 69 3.38 -13.06 17.01
CA SER A 69 2.39 -12.88 18.08
C SER A 69 3.04 -13.06 19.45
N SER A 70 2.78 -12.11 20.35
CA SER A 70 3.25 -12.13 21.74
C SER A 70 2.08 -11.78 22.66
N GLY A 71 1.32 -12.80 23.07
CA GLY A 71 0.08 -12.62 23.83
C GLY A 71 -0.98 -11.88 23.01
N GLU A 72 -1.39 -10.70 23.47
CA GLU A 72 -2.42 -9.87 22.82
C GLU A 72 -1.84 -8.85 21.81
N LYS A 73 -0.53 -8.93 21.53
CA LYS A 73 0.16 -8.01 20.64
C LYS A 73 0.80 -8.70 19.45
N TYR A 74 0.98 -7.94 18.38
CA TYR A 74 1.60 -8.37 17.14
C TYR A 74 2.74 -7.43 16.73
N ALA A 75 3.82 -7.99 16.22
CA ALA A 75 4.96 -7.27 15.67
C ALA A 75 5.23 -7.69 14.22
N LEU A 76 5.72 -6.79 13.38
CA LEU A 76 6.14 -7.13 12.02
C LEU A 76 7.43 -7.98 12.08
N THR A 77 7.43 -9.12 11.38
CA THR A 77 8.67 -9.84 11.10
C THR A 77 9.51 -9.08 10.07
N ALA A 78 10.72 -9.56 9.79
CA ALA A 78 11.51 -9.02 8.68
C ALA A 78 10.79 -9.14 7.32
N LEU A 79 10.05 -10.23 7.12
CA LEU A 79 9.21 -10.41 5.93
C LEU A 79 8.04 -9.43 5.93
N GLY A 80 7.34 -9.29 7.05
CA GLY A 80 6.25 -8.33 7.21
C GLY A 80 6.68 -6.89 6.94
N GLN A 81 7.85 -6.47 7.46
CA GLN A 81 8.38 -5.13 7.19
C GLN A 81 8.67 -4.90 5.72
N LYS A 82 9.28 -5.88 5.04
CA LYS A 82 9.55 -5.78 3.60
C LYS A 82 8.25 -5.67 2.79
N GLU A 83 7.26 -6.50 3.11
CA GLU A 83 5.99 -6.54 2.39
C GLU A 83 5.11 -5.32 2.67
N GLY A 84 5.11 -4.79 3.90
CA GLY A 84 4.43 -3.55 4.27
C GLY A 84 5.07 -2.33 3.63
N GLY A 85 6.41 -2.24 3.64
CA GLY A 85 7.13 -1.15 2.99
C GLY A 85 6.90 -1.13 1.47
N ARG A 86 6.85 -2.28 0.82
CA ARG A 86 6.51 -2.38 -0.61
C ARG A 86 5.11 -1.82 -0.89
N ARG A 87 4.10 -2.28 -0.15
CA ARG A 87 2.70 -1.83 -0.33
C ARG A 87 2.51 -0.35 -0.02
N PHE A 88 3.20 0.14 1.01
CA PHE A 88 3.20 1.56 1.34
C PHE A 88 3.85 2.36 0.21
N ALA A 89 4.99 1.92 -0.32
CA ALA A 89 5.62 2.59 -1.47
C ALA A 89 4.72 2.56 -2.72
N ASP A 90 4.10 1.42 -3.02
CA ASP A 90 3.21 1.25 -4.18
C ASP A 90 2.01 2.21 -4.11
N GLU A 91 1.43 2.42 -2.92
CA GLU A 91 0.30 3.35 -2.72
C GLU A 91 0.70 4.82 -2.89
N PHE A 92 1.92 5.19 -2.49
CA PHE A 92 2.44 6.55 -2.62
C PHE A 92 3.23 6.79 -3.91
N GLU A 93 3.41 5.76 -4.75
CA GLU A 93 4.24 5.83 -5.96
C GLU A 93 3.79 6.96 -6.89
N GLU A 94 2.47 7.16 -7.03
CA GLU A 94 1.91 8.23 -7.86
C GLU A 94 2.14 9.62 -7.27
N MET A 95 2.16 9.77 -5.95
CA MET A 95 2.42 11.04 -5.27
C MET A 95 3.91 11.39 -5.21
N LEU A 96 4.79 10.38 -5.26
CA LEU A 96 6.24 10.54 -5.23
C LEU A 96 6.86 10.75 -6.62
N LYS A 97 6.10 10.51 -7.69
CA LYS A 97 6.52 10.90 -9.04
C LYS A 97 6.58 12.43 -9.10
N PRO A 98 7.65 13.02 -9.65
CA PRO A 98 7.66 14.45 -9.95
C PRO A 98 6.39 14.76 -10.73
N GLY A 99 5.59 15.72 -10.24
CA GLY A 99 4.52 16.26 -11.06
C GLY A 99 5.15 16.76 -12.36
N HIS A 100 4.49 16.60 -13.51
CA HIS A 100 5.05 17.09 -14.79
C HIS A 100 5.47 18.59 -14.75
N PHE A 101 4.97 19.35 -13.78
CA PHE A 101 5.32 20.74 -13.52
C PHE A 101 6.66 20.95 -12.78
N GLU A 102 7.27 19.90 -12.23
CA GLU A 102 8.57 19.89 -11.54
C GLU A 102 9.62 19.18 -12.41
N CYS A 103 9.64 19.50 -13.71
CA CYS A 103 10.67 19.01 -14.62
C CYS A 103 11.94 19.85 -14.48
N ASP A 104 12.90 19.37 -13.68
CA ASP A 104 14.21 20.01 -13.47
C ASP A 104 15.19 19.82 -14.65
N GLU A 105 14.78 19.13 -15.71
CA GLU A 105 15.61 18.89 -16.90
C GLU A 105 15.55 20.11 -17.84
N PRO A 106 16.65 20.85 -18.02
CA PRO A 106 16.67 22.11 -18.76
C PRO A 106 16.34 21.95 -20.26
N ASP A 107 16.61 20.78 -20.84
CA ASP A 107 16.40 20.50 -22.27
C ASP A 107 15.11 19.69 -22.54
N CYS A 108 14.18 19.62 -21.58
CA CYS A 108 12.92 18.92 -21.78
C CYS A 108 11.93 19.77 -22.61
N ASP A 109 11.27 19.15 -23.59
CA ASP A 109 10.29 19.80 -24.48
C ASP A 109 9.14 20.50 -23.71
N CYS A 110 8.86 20.12 -22.45
CA CYS A 110 7.87 20.80 -21.61
C CYS A 110 8.23 22.27 -21.27
N HIS A 111 9.48 22.69 -21.45
CA HIS A 111 9.92 24.08 -21.32
C HIS A 111 9.78 24.88 -22.63
N ASP A 112 9.48 24.21 -23.74
CA ASP A 112 9.21 24.86 -25.02
C ASP A 112 7.71 25.19 -25.15
N PRO A 113 7.33 26.49 -25.16
CA PRO A 113 5.94 26.91 -25.27
C PRO A 113 5.30 26.58 -26.63
N GLU A 114 6.09 26.18 -27.64
CA GLU A 114 5.61 25.73 -28.95
C GLU A 114 5.45 24.20 -29.03
N SER A 115 5.93 23.45 -28.03
CA SER A 115 5.75 22.00 -27.99
C SER A 115 4.35 21.63 -27.49
N VAL A 116 3.57 20.99 -28.36
CA VAL A 116 2.16 20.64 -28.11
C VAL A 116 1.96 19.19 -27.67
N GLU A 117 3.02 18.39 -27.64
CA GLU A 117 2.91 16.93 -27.50
C GLU A 117 3.23 16.40 -26.09
N GLY A 118 3.89 17.18 -25.22
CA GLY A 118 4.11 16.80 -23.82
C GLY A 118 4.88 15.49 -23.61
N VAL A 119 5.64 15.03 -24.61
CA VAL A 119 6.38 13.75 -24.54
C VAL A 119 7.77 13.97 -23.95
N CYS A 120 8.02 13.44 -22.75
CA CYS A 120 9.34 13.47 -22.13
C CYS A 120 10.29 12.45 -22.80
N LYS A 121 11.30 12.93 -23.53
CA LYS A 121 12.30 12.10 -24.23
C LYS A 121 13.22 11.30 -23.28
N HIS A 122 13.26 11.64 -21.99
CA HIS A 122 14.04 10.95 -20.97
C HIS A 122 13.33 9.73 -20.36
N LEU A 123 12.02 9.57 -20.58
CA LEU A 123 11.33 8.30 -20.36
C LEU A 123 11.52 7.40 -21.59
N SER A 124 12.76 7.00 -21.83
CA SER A 124 12.97 5.77 -22.60
C SER A 124 12.53 4.59 -21.72
N PRO A 125 11.70 3.65 -22.21
CA PRO A 125 11.52 2.40 -21.51
C PRO A 125 12.90 1.73 -21.46
N LEU A 126 13.38 1.46 -20.24
CA LEU A 126 14.63 0.76 -19.98
C LEU A 126 14.80 -0.43 -20.95
N MET A 127 15.91 -0.43 -21.68
CA MET A 127 16.52 -1.60 -22.30
C MET A 127 17.81 -1.93 -21.56
#